data_AF-A0A6J0VGC8-F1
#
_entry.id   AF-A0A6J0VGC8-F1
#
_cell.length_a   1.000
_cell.length_b   1.000
_cell.length_c   1.000
_cell.angle_alpha   90.00
_cell.angle_beta   90.00
_cell.angle_gamma   90.00
#
_symmetry.space_group_name_H-M   'P 1'
#
loop_
_entity.id
_entity.type
_entity.pdbx_description
1 polymer ?
#
loop_
_entity_poly.entity_id
_entity_poly.type
_entity_poly.pdbx_seq_one_letter_code
_entity_poly.pdbx_strand_id
1 'polypeptide(L)'
;MAMELATPGQDLLSPASQPPEVFAYEEEDFALQGVEWPAGHHLSPFDRVLQSGWEDRMKRGLFRYPLGDLQTRILPGTVGFVAQLNIQRGVERRRPQEIRSLQQPFDPQQFNFNQIQPMEVLFYMRRGGPPCLGGTPSPAGPACISVVINVSPLEFGHVLLVPSPALSLPQVLMPEALRFGLDAVLLSTHPGFRIGFNSLGAFASVNHLHLHGFYLNWELLVETAPCVPLLPEASLYRLQEVPAPGFVFYSEGQQLEKLTRYVVQVTDYLVKKEIAHNLFITRGARPEGPIHSEARPGIRIIVWPRRACFGAKEESAFNVALCELAGHLPIKTAQDFKDLTEASAIEIIQKYLLSDGQFARLQSDLVSLLKG
;
A
#
# COMPACT_ATOMS: atom_id res chain seq x y z
N MET A 1 -55.36 -5.87 47.34
CA MET A 1 -53.92 -5.56 47.47
C MET A 1 -53.22 -6.29 46.35
N ALA A 2 -52.82 -5.55 45.33
CA ALA A 2 -52.37 -6.08 44.05
C ALA A 2 -50.93 -6.60 44.14
N MET A 3 -50.69 -7.73 43.47
CA MET A 3 -49.37 -8.28 43.19
C MET A 3 -48.68 -7.42 42.13
N GLU A 4 -47.53 -6.83 42.45
CA GLU A 4 -46.63 -6.21 41.47
C GLU A 4 -45.89 -7.30 40.70
N LEU A 5 -46.21 -7.41 39.41
CA LEU A 5 -45.47 -8.15 38.42
C LEU A 5 -44.27 -7.30 37.98
N ALA A 6 -43.06 -7.82 38.21
CA ALA A 6 -41.84 -7.24 37.66
C ALA A 6 -41.87 -7.33 36.13
N THR A 7 -41.79 -6.19 35.46
CA THR A 7 -41.61 -6.05 34.02
C THR A 7 -40.15 -6.38 33.65
N PRO A 8 -39.88 -7.35 32.75
CA PRO A 8 -38.57 -7.47 32.12
C PRO A 8 -38.54 -6.54 30.91
N GLY A 9 -37.71 -5.50 30.97
CA GLY A 9 -37.67 -4.50 29.92
C GLY A 9 -36.44 -3.61 30.02
N GLN A 10 -35.26 -4.18 29.85
CA GLN A 10 -34.12 -3.50 29.25
C GLN A 10 -33.40 -4.52 28.36
N ASP A 11 -33.91 -4.68 27.14
CA ASP A 11 -33.07 -5.15 26.05
C ASP A 11 -31.88 -4.18 25.96
N LEU A 12 -30.72 -4.67 26.40
CA LEU A 12 -29.43 -4.13 25.97
C LEU A 12 -29.44 -4.20 24.46
N LEU A 13 -29.75 -3.07 23.82
CA LEU A 13 -29.52 -2.86 22.40
C LEU A 13 -28.08 -3.31 22.12
N SER A 14 -27.92 -4.47 21.48
CA SER A 14 -26.72 -4.82 20.75
C SER A 14 -26.34 -3.58 19.95
N PRO A 15 -25.10 -3.06 20.00
CA PRO A 15 -24.75 -1.86 19.26
C PRO A 15 -24.99 -2.16 17.78
N ALA A 16 -26.13 -1.70 17.27
CA ALA A 16 -26.43 -1.73 15.86
C ALA A 16 -25.25 -1.02 15.21
N SER A 17 -24.51 -1.76 14.39
CA SER A 17 -23.34 -1.28 13.68
C SER A 17 -23.72 0.00 12.96
N GLN A 18 -23.29 1.15 13.49
CA GLN A 18 -23.38 2.40 12.75
C GLN A 18 -22.71 2.15 11.39
N PRO A 19 -23.34 2.56 10.27
CA PRO A 19 -22.72 2.38 8.96
C PRO A 19 -21.33 3.03 8.98
N PRO A 20 -20.31 2.42 8.35
CA PRO A 20 -18.97 2.98 8.38
C PRO A 20 -18.99 4.41 7.84
N GLU A 21 -18.24 5.30 8.50
CA GLU A 21 -18.18 6.72 8.15
C GLU A 21 -17.68 6.89 6.71
N VAL A 22 -18.07 7.99 6.07
CA VAL A 22 -17.59 8.35 4.73
C VAL A 22 -16.66 9.55 4.84
N PHE A 23 -15.40 9.36 4.47
CA PHE A 23 -14.43 10.43 4.27
C PHE A 23 -14.56 10.95 2.84
N ALA A 24 -15.33 12.02 2.66
CA ALA A 24 -15.47 12.71 1.39
C ALA A 24 -14.36 13.75 1.22
N TYR A 25 -13.82 13.87 0.02
CA TYR A 25 -12.76 14.83 -0.30
C TYR A 25 -12.86 15.31 -1.74
N GLU A 26 -12.29 16.48 -1.99
CA GLU A 26 -12.06 17.07 -3.31
C GLU A 26 -10.56 17.26 -3.56
N GLU A 27 -10.17 17.70 -4.77
CA GLU A 27 -8.75 17.93 -5.08
C GLU A 27 -8.14 19.10 -4.28
N GLU A 28 -8.97 20.03 -3.81
CA GLU A 28 -8.56 21.14 -2.95
C GLU A 28 -8.09 20.68 -1.55
N ASP A 29 -8.47 19.48 -1.13
CA ASP A 29 -8.05 18.89 0.14
C ASP A 29 -6.64 18.28 0.06
N PHE A 30 -6.04 18.21 -1.14
CA PHE A 30 -4.70 17.66 -1.31
C PHE A 30 -3.62 18.56 -0.71
N ALA A 31 -2.73 17.96 0.08
CA ALA A 31 -1.54 18.60 0.64
C ALA A 31 -0.44 18.73 -0.44
N LEU A 32 -0.59 19.64 -1.40
CA LEU A 32 0.36 19.78 -2.51
C LEU A 32 1.70 20.45 -2.13
N GLN A 33 1.81 21.04 -0.93
CA GLN A 33 2.98 21.76 -0.46
C GLN A 33 3.27 21.45 1.01
N GLY A 34 4.50 21.75 1.46
CA GLY A 34 4.87 21.66 2.88
C GLY A 34 5.04 20.24 3.41
N VAL A 35 5.13 19.23 2.55
CA VAL A 35 5.46 17.86 2.94
C VAL A 35 6.97 17.68 2.83
N GLU A 36 7.63 17.42 3.95
CA GLU A 36 9.09 17.30 4.07
C GLU A 36 9.49 16.41 5.25
N TRP A 37 10.76 15.98 5.25
CA TRP A 37 11.38 15.35 6.42
C TRP A 37 12.17 16.39 7.24
N PRO A 38 12.28 16.25 8.58
CA PRO A 38 11.54 15.32 9.42
C PRO A 38 10.03 15.60 9.38
N ALA A 39 9.21 14.56 9.55
CA ALA A 39 7.77 14.70 9.48
C ALA A 39 7.27 15.73 10.53
N GLY A 40 6.52 16.73 10.07
CA GLY A 40 5.91 17.71 10.96
C GLY A 40 4.84 17.10 11.88
N HIS A 41 4.49 17.82 12.94
CA HIS A 41 3.45 17.38 13.90
C HIS A 41 2.01 17.65 13.43
N HIS A 42 1.84 18.37 12.32
CA HIS A 42 0.53 18.72 11.80
C HIS A 42 -0.06 17.59 10.96
N LEU A 43 -1.08 16.93 11.52
CA LEU A 43 -1.87 15.92 10.83
C LEU A 43 -2.93 16.58 9.93
N SER A 44 -3.14 16.04 8.73
CA SER A 44 -4.29 16.42 7.90
C SER A 44 -5.60 15.87 8.48
N PRO A 45 -6.77 16.30 7.99
CA PRO A 45 -8.04 15.66 8.34
C PRO A 45 -8.05 14.15 8.04
N PHE A 46 -7.47 13.75 6.90
CA PHE A 46 -7.33 12.34 6.52
C PHE A 46 -6.47 11.57 7.52
N ASP A 47 -5.31 12.13 7.90
CA ASP A 47 -4.41 11.50 8.86
C ASP A 47 -5.08 11.30 10.22
N ARG A 48 -5.81 12.32 10.71
CA ARG A 48 -6.54 12.22 11.98
C ARG A 48 -7.57 11.09 11.96
N VAL A 49 -8.39 11.01 10.91
CA VAL A 49 -9.44 9.99 10.80
C VAL A 49 -8.84 8.58 10.70
N LEU A 50 -7.81 8.39 9.89
CA LEU A 50 -7.15 7.09 9.73
C LEU A 50 -6.45 6.65 11.02
N GLN A 51 -5.60 7.50 11.59
CA GLN A 51 -4.82 7.16 12.79
C GLN A 51 -5.71 6.87 13.99
N SER A 52 -6.67 7.76 14.29
CA SER A 52 -7.60 7.56 15.42
C SER A 52 -8.50 6.33 15.23
N GLY A 53 -8.99 6.10 14.01
CA GLY A 53 -9.76 4.90 13.68
C GLY A 53 -8.93 3.63 13.89
N TRP A 54 -7.71 3.60 13.38
CA TRP A 54 -6.82 2.45 13.54
C TRP A 54 -6.49 2.15 15.01
N GLU A 55 -6.19 3.19 15.80
CA GLU A 55 -5.94 3.07 17.24
C GLU A 55 -7.16 2.57 18.02
N ASP A 56 -8.36 3.06 17.69
CA ASP A 56 -9.61 2.58 18.29
C ASP A 56 -9.77 1.07 18.07
N ARG A 57 -9.57 0.60 16.83
CA ARG A 57 -9.68 -0.83 16.52
C ARG A 57 -8.59 -1.65 17.22
N MET A 58 -7.41 -1.07 17.44
CA MET A 58 -6.33 -1.71 18.19
C MET A 58 -6.71 -1.87 19.67
N LYS A 59 -7.25 -0.82 20.30
CA LYS A 59 -7.76 -0.84 21.68
C LYS A 59 -8.91 -1.83 21.87
N ARG A 60 -9.73 -2.03 20.82
CA ARG A 60 -10.84 -2.98 20.80
C ARG A 60 -10.43 -4.43 20.51
N GLY A 61 -9.15 -4.69 20.24
CA GLY A 61 -8.64 -6.05 20.03
C GLY A 61 -9.06 -6.68 18.71
N LEU A 62 -9.28 -5.88 17.64
CA LEU A 62 -9.68 -6.43 16.33
C LEU A 62 -8.51 -6.93 15.47
N PHE A 63 -7.28 -6.81 15.97
CA PHE A 63 -6.08 -7.29 15.32
C PHE A 63 -5.70 -8.67 15.85
N ARG A 64 -5.01 -9.47 15.04
CA ARG A 64 -4.52 -10.81 15.46
C ARG A 64 -3.49 -10.74 16.59
N TYR A 65 -2.79 -9.63 16.69
CA TYR A 65 -1.83 -9.33 17.74
C TYR A 65 -1.79 -7.82 17.97
N PRO A 66 -1.46 -7.37 19.19
CA PRO A 66 -1.18 -5.97 19.44
C PRO A 66 0.09 -5.55 18.70
N LEU A 67 0.06 -4.41 18.01
CA LEU A 67 1.27 -3.79 17.49
C LEU A 67 1.77 -2.78 18.52
N GLY A 68 2.85 -3.14 19.23
CA GLY A 68 3.58 -2.22 20.10
C GLY A 68 4.70 -1.51 19.35
N ASP A 69 5.61 -0.86 20.09
CA ASP A 69 6.80 -0.25 19.52
C ASP A 69 7.70 -1.32 18.87
N LEU A 70 7.91 -1.18 17.56
CA LEU A 70 8.77 -2.09 16.81
C LEU A 70 10.24 -1.76 17.06
N GLN A 71 11.02 -2.77 17.47
CA GLN A 71 12.47 -2.64 17.53
C GLN A 71 12.98 -2.35 16.13
N THR A 72 13.54 -1.15 15.95
CA THR A 72 13.94 -0.60 14.66
C THR A 72 15.44 -0.35 14.65
N ARG A 73 16.11 -0.71 13.55
CA ARG A 73 17.51 -0.34 13.30
C ARG A 73 17.69 0.08 11.85
N ILE A 74 18.52 1.10 11.64
CA ILE A 74 19.00 1.43 10.31
C ILE A 74 20.23 0.57 10.05
N LEU A 75 20.19 -0.26 9.00
CA LEU A 75 21.34 -1.06 8.63
C LEU A 75 22.47 -0.13 8.18
N PRO A 76 23.70 -0.30 8.69
CA PRO A 76 24.81 0.55 8.31
C PRO A 76 25.20 0.30 6.85
N GLY A 77 25.26 1.37 6.07
CA GLY A 77 25.65 1.36 4.67
C GLY A 77 25.07 2.55 3.89
N THR A 78 25.14 2.50 2.57
CA THR A 78 24.71 3.60 1.68
C THR A 78 23.21 3.59 1.41
N VAL A 79 22.54 2.44 1.56
CA VAL A 79 21.10 2.32 1.32
C VAL A 79 20.31 2.80 2.53
N GLY A 80 20.78 2.46 3.74
CA GLY A 80 20.13 2.84 4.99
C GLY A 80 18.81 2.11 5.20
N PHE A 81 18.76 0.79 4.94
CA PHE A 81 17.55 0.00 5.13
C PHE A 81 16.98 0.14 6.54
N VAL A 82 15.67 0.35 6.64
CA VAL A 82 14.94 0.38 7.90
C VAL A 82 14.52 -1.04 8.25
N ALA A 83 15.26 -1.72 9.12
CA ALA A 83 14.90 -3.06 9.59
C ALA A 83 14.05 -2.96 10.86
N GLN A 84 12.92 -3.66 10.88
CA GLN A 84 11.99 -3.71 12.02
C GLN A 84 11.70 -5.16 12.43
N LEU A 85 11.87 -5.49 13.70
CA LEU A 85 11.54 -6.81 14.24
C LEU A 85 10.05 -6.90 14.56
N ASN A 86 9.34 -7.80 13.87
CA ASN A 86 7.93 -8.09 14.14
C ASN A 86 7.70 -9.62 14.15
N ILE A 87 8.03 -10.25 15.29
CA ILE A 87 7.92 -11.71 15.47
C ILE A 87 6.47 -12.16 15.39
N GLN A 88 5.56 -11.43 16.03
CA GLN A 88 4.13 -11.78 16.04
C GLN A 88 3.55 -11.80 14.63
N ARG A 89 3.99 -10.88 13.75
CA ARG A 89 3.62 -10.93 12.34
C ARG A 89 4.06 -12.21 11.64
N GLY A 90 5.24 -12.73 11.97
CA GLY A 90 5.75 -13.98 11.41
C GLY A 90 4.92 -15.19 11.82
N VAL A 91 4.35 -15.18 13.02
CA VAL A 91 3.64 -16.33 13.63
C VAL A 91 2.12 -16.26 13.45
N GLU A 92 1.53 -15.10 13.66
CA GLU A 92 0.08 -14.90 13.76
C GLU A 92 -0.60 -14.59 12.41
N ARG A 93 0.19 -14.19 11.42
CA ARG A 93 -0.33 -13.86 10.09
C ARG A 93 -0.92 -15.12 9.44
N ARG A 94 -2.08 -14.95 8.80
CA ARG A 94 -2.68 -16.01 7.98
C ARG A 94 -1.68 -16.52 6.93
N ARG A 95 -1.66 -17.84 6.73
CA ARG A 95 -0.99 -18.46 5.59
C ARG A 95 -1.48 -17.85 4.26
N PRO A 96 -0.58 -17.42 3.36
CA PRO A 96 -0.97 -16.94 2.04
C PRO A 96 -1.76 -17.97 1.24
N GLN A 97 -2.62 -17.50 0.34
CA GLN A 97 -3.26 -18.35 -0.66
C GLN A 97 -2.22 -19.01 -1.58
N GLU A 98 -2.56 -20.18 -2.12
CA GLU A 98 -1.73 -20.81 -3.15
C GLU A 98 -1.92 -20.06 -4.48
N ILE A 99 -0.87 -19.38 -4.92
CA ILE A 99 -0.86 -18.64 -6.18
C ILE A 99 -0.06 -19.43 -7.22
N ARG A 100 -0.69 -19.71 -8.36
CA ARG A 100 -0.13 -20.52 -9.46
C ARG A 100 0.15 -19.73 -10.75
N SER A 101 -0.49 -18.57 -10.93
CA SER A 101 -0.32 -17.69 -12.09
C SER A 101 -0.65 -16.25 -11.70
N LEU A 102 -0.17 -15.28 -12.47
CA LEU A 102 -0.53 -13.87 -12.31
C LEU A 102 -2.00 -13.60 -12.63
N GLN A 103 -2.61 -14.41 -13.49
CA GLN A 103 -3.99 -14.27 -13.95
C GLN A 103 -4.91 -15.31 -13.29
N GLN A 104 -4.54 -15.81 -12.10
CA GLN A 104 -5.38 -16.73 -11.34
C GLN A 104 -6.75 -16.09 -11.08
N PRO A 105 -7.86 -16.76 -11.43
CA PRO A 105 -9.19 -16.21 -11.19
C PRO A 105 -9.47 -16.08 -9.70
N PHE A 106 -10.32 -15.12 -9.36
CA PHE A 106 -10.86 -14.99 -8.00
C PHE A 106 -11.58 -16.30 -7.60
N ASP A 107 -11.39 -16.71 -6.34
CA ASP A 107 -12.02 -17.90 -5.78
C ASP A 107 -12.82 -17.54 -4.52
N PRO A 108 -14.16 -17.60 -4.56
CA PRO A 108 -15.00 -17.24 -3.42
C PRO A 108 -14.86 -18.20 -2.23
N GLN A 109 -14.33 -19.41 -2.44
CA GLN A 109 -14.14 -20.41 -1.37
C GLN A 109 -12.90 -20.11 -0.52
N GLN A 110 -11.92 -19.40 -1.08
CA GLN A 110 -10.77 -18.92 -0.32
C GLN A 110 -11.12 -17.65 0.45
N PHE A 111 -10.28 -17.31 1.43
CA PHE A 111 -10.46 -16.06 2.17
C PHE A 111 -10.50 -14.87 1.22
N ASN A 112 -11.47 -13.98 1.42
CA ASN A 112 -11.56 -12.73 0.67
C ASN A 112 -12.20 -11.64 1.53
N PHE A 113 -12.06 -10.38 1.13
CA PHE A 113 -12.56 -9.23 1.90
C PHE A 113 -14.09 -9.10 2.00
N ASN A 114 -14.88 -9.99 1.41
CA ASN A 114 -16.32 -10.07 1.74
C ASN A 114 -16.58 -10.84 3.04
N GLN A 115 -15.55 -11.45 3.63
CA GLN A 115 -15.62 -12.28 4.85
C GLN A 115 -15.09 -11.57 6.11
N ILE A 116 -14.71 -10.30 6.01
CA ILE A 116 -14.20 -9.52 7.15
C ILE A 116 -15.34 -9.11 8.09
N GLN A 117 -15.03 -8.84 9.35
CA GLN A 117 -16.03 -8.28 10.26
C GLN A 117 -16.36 -6.83 9.86
N PRO A 118 -17.63 -6.38 9.93
CA PRO A 118 -17.97 -4.99 9.64
C PRO A 118 -17.18 -3.97 10.46
N MET A 119 -16.79 -4.32 11.69
CA MET A 119 -15.98 -3.46 12.57
C MET A 119 -14.52 -3.30 12.12
N GLU A 120 -14.02 -4.15 11.21
CA GLU A 120 -12.70 -4.00 10.58
C GLU A 120 -12.68 -2.85 9.57
N VAL A 121 -13.85 -2.38 9.11
CA VAL A 121 -13.96 -1.20 8.24
C VAL A 121 -13.73 0.06 9.08
N LEU A 122 -12.77 0.88 8.69
CA LEU A 122 -12.53 2.19 9.31
C LEU A 122 -13.53 3.21 8.78
N PHE A 123 -13.53 3.41 7.47
CA PHE A 123 -14.38 4.34 6.74
C PHE A 123 -14.35 4.01 5.24
N TYR A 124 -15.19 4.70 4.46
CA TYR A 124 -15.13 4.72 3.01
C TYR A 124 -14.54 6.03 2.53
N MET A 125 -13.56 5.99 1.63
CA MET A 125 -13.13 7.19 0.91
C MET A 125 -14.07 7.44 -0.25
N ARG A 126 -14.45 8.70 -0.48
CA ARG A 126 -15.26 9.12 -1.61
C ARG A 126 -14.71 10.38 -2.26
N ARG A 127 -14.43 10.31 -3.56
CA ARG A 127 -14.05 11.49 -4.36
C ARG A 127 -15.33 12.25 -4.74
N GLY A 128 -15.39 13.55 -4.45
CA GLY A 128 -16.56 14.38 -4.74
C GLY A 128 -17.51 14.62 -3.56
N GLY A 129 -18.23 15.75 -3.64
CA GLY A 129 -19.18 16.30 -2.66
C GLY A 129 -20.39 15.43 -2.30
N PRO A 130 -21.35 15.95 -1.49
CA PRO A 130 -22.36 15.13 -0.83
C PRO A 130 -23.20 14.32 -1.83
N PRO A 131 -23.70 13.13 -1.41
CA PRO A 131 -24.56 12.33 -2.27
C PRO A 131 -25.75 13.17 -2.71
N CYS A 132 -26.23 12.97 -3.95
CA CYS A 132 -27.42 13.65 -4.45
C CYS A 132 -28.53 13.60 -3.38
N LEU A 133 -29.08 14.77 -3.05
CA LEU A 133 -30.10 14.97 -2.02
C LEU A 133 -31.17 13.87 -2.08
N GLY A 134 -31.27 13.06 -1.02
CA GLY A 134 -32.34 12.07 -0.83
C GLY A 134 -31.97 10.60 -1.05
N GLY A 135 -30.74 10.26 -1.46
CA GLY A 135 -30.28 8.87 -1.52
C GLY A 135 -29.42 8.48 -0.33
N THR A 136 -29.69 7.32 0.29
CA THR A 136 -28.67 6.67 1.13
C THR A 136 -27.40 6.51 0.30
N PRO A 137 -26.22 6.97 0.77
CA PRO A 137 -24.98 6.82 0.02
C PRO A 137 -24.77 5.34 -0.27
N SER A 138 -24.79 4.96 -1.56
CA SER A 138 -24.49 3.60 -1.96
C SER A 138 -22.96 3.43 -1.91
N PRO A 139 -22.41 2.54 -1.08
CA PRO A 139 -20.99 2.19 -1.09
C PRO A 139 -20.55 1.46 -2.37
N ALA A 140 -21.43 1.34 -3.38
CA ALA A 140 -21.20 0.62 -4.63
C ALA A 140 -21.01 1.54 -5.86
N GLY A 141 -20.83 2.84 -5.68
CA GLY A 141 -20.51 3.76 -6.78
C GLY A 141 -19.03 3.72 -7.20
N PRO A 142 -18.69 4.03 -8.46
CA PRO A 142 -17.31 4.08 -8.95
C PRO A 142 -16.43 5.13 -8.25
N ALA A 143 -17.03 6.03 -7.46
CA ALA A 143 -16.35 7.08 -6.71
C ALA A 143 -16.07 6.72 -5.25
N CYS A 144 -16.05 5.43 -4.87
CA CYS A 144 -15.88 5.02 -3.47
C CYS A 144 -14.97 3.79 -3.29
N ILE A 145 -14.14 3.80 -2.25
CA ILE A 145 -13.28 2.67 -1.85
C ILE A 145 -13.37 2.41 -0.34
N SER A 146 -13.35 1.15 0.07
CA SER A 146 -13.37 0.79 1.49
C SER A 146 -11.96 0.85 2.07
N VAL A 147 -11.79 1.51 3.21
CA VAL A 147 -10.56 1.49 4.00
C VAL A 147 -10.77 0.60 5.21
N VAL A 148 -10.05 -0.52 5.25
CA VAL A 148 -10.20 -1.55 6.29
C VAL A 148 -8.88 -1.75 7.02
N ILE A 149 -8.90 -2.12 8.31
CA ILE A 149 -7.65 -2.43 9.00
C ILE A 149 -6.99 -3.66 8.40
N ASN A 150 -5.66 -3.68 8.34
CA ASN A 150 -4.96 -4.95 8.15
C ASN A 150 -4.83 -5.62 9.52
N VAL A 151 -5.65 -6.65 9.78
CA VAL A 151 -5.63 -7.41 11.04
C VAL A 151 -4.30 -8.11 11.35
N SER A 152 -3.34 -8.11 10.42
CA SER A 152 -1.94 -8.51 10.65
C SER A 152 -1.00 -7.35 10.28
N PRO A 153 -0.94 -6.31 11.12
CA PRO A 153 -0.35 -5.03 10.77
C PRO A 153 1.18 -5.12 10.74
N LEU A 154 1.73 -4.59 9.66
CA LEU A 154 3.17 -4.38 9.49
C LEU A 154 3.70 -3.31 10.44
N GLU A 155 2.98 -2.20 10.50
CA GLU A 155 3.37 -0.91 11.03
C GLU A 155 2.10 -0.13 11.43
N PHE A 156 2.26 0.94 12.19
CA PHE A 156 1.20 1.86 12.56
C PHE A 156 0.37 2.34 11.36
N GLY A 157 -0.95 2.38 11.57
CA GLY A 157 -1.91 2.78 10.54
C GLY A 157 -1.99 1.82 9.34
N HIS A 158 -1.51 0.57 9.46
CA HIS A 158 -1.61 -0.39 8.36
C HIS A 158 -3.07 -0.75 8.06
N VAL A 159 -3.56 -0.23 6.93
CA VAL A 159 -4.89 -0.43 6.35
C VAL A 159 -4.81 -1.05 4.97
N LEU A 160 -5.95 -1.52 4.46
CA LEU A 160 -6.13 -1.97 3.10
C LEU A 160 -7.19 -1.11 2.42
N LEU A 161 -6.90 -0.68 1.19
CA LEU A 161 -7.85 -0.04 0.29
C LEU A 161 -8.45 -1.13 -0.59
N VAL A 162 -9.74 -1.42 -0.42
CA VAL A 162 -10.45 -2.51 -1.11
C VAL A 162 -11.55 -1.92 -2.00
N PRO A 163 -11.34 -1.85 -3.33
CA PRO A 163 -12.32 -1.30 -4.26
C PRO A 163 -13.47 -2.27 -4.46
N SER A 164 -14.69 -1.79 -4.23
CA SER A 164 -15.95 -2.50 -4.46
C SER A 164 -15.89 -4.01 -4.13
N PRO A 165 -15.69 -4.41 -2.85
CA PRO A 165 -15.44 -5.81 -2.47
C PRO A 165 -16.46 -6.82 -3.03
N ALA A 166 -17.72 -6.39 -3.18
CA ALA A 166 -18.80 -7.19 -3.75
C ALA A 166 -18.56 -7.63 -5.21
N LEU A 167 -17.75 -6.88 -5.98
CA LEU A 167 -17.38 -7.24 -7.36
C LEU A 167 -16.38 -8.39 -7.43
N SER A 168 -15.79 -8.80 -6.31
CA SER A 168 -14.89 -9.96 -6.24
C SER A 168 -13.74 -9.88 -7.26
N LEU A 169 -13.16 -8.69 -7.39
CA LEU A 169 -12.12 -8.41 -8.38
C LEU A 169 -10.85 -9.20 -8.04
N PRO A 170 -10.21 -9.91 -8.98
CA PRO A 170 -8.92 -10.55 -8.75
C PRO A 170 -7.83 -9.51 -8.43
N GLN A 171 -6.71 -9.94 -7.86
CA GLN A 171 -5.57 -9.07 -7.48
C GLN A 171 -4.79 -8.57 -8.72
N VAL A 172 -5.47 -7.74 -9.53
CA VAL A 172 -4.97 -7.06 -10.72
C VAL A 172 -5.28 -5.57 -10.55
N LEU A 173 -4.27 -4.72 -10.68
CA LEU A 173 -4.41 -3.29 -10.40
C LEU A 173 -5.39 -2.62 -11.38
N MET A 174 -6.32 -1.84 -10.86
CA MET A 174 -7.32 -1.10 -11.66
C MET A 174 -7.14 0.42 -11.54
N PRO A 175 -7.52 1.20 -12.58
CA PRO A 175 -7.39 2.66 -12.56
C PRO A 175 -8.01 3.32 -11.32
N GLU A 176 -9.22 2.90 -10.95
CA GLU A 176 -9.91 3.49 -9.80
C GLU A 176 -9.17 3.23 -8.50
N ALA A 177 -8.71 1.99 -8.30
CA ALA A 177 -7.98 1.58 -7.11
C ALA A 177 -6.62 2.31 -7.00
N LEU A 178 -5.91 2.43 -8.12
CA LEU A 178 -4.67 3.21 -8.19
C LEU A 178 -4.95 4.68 -7.88
N ARG A 179 -5.99 5.28 -8.47
CA ARG A 179 -6.31 6.69 -8.26
C ARG A 179 -6.62 6.99 -6.80
N PHE A 180 -7.41 6.15 -6.11
CA PHE A 180 -7.61 6.28 -4.67
C PHE A 180 -6.32 6.16 -3.86
N GLY A 181 -5.38 5.31 -4.30
CA GLY A 181 -4.06 5.23 -3.70
C GLY A 181 -3.25 6.54 -3.85
N LEU A 182 -3.29 7.18 -5.02
CA LEU A 182 -2.65 8.47 -5.25
C LEU A 182 -3.29 9.56 -4.39
N ASP A 183 -4.63 9.62 -4.40
CA ASP A 183 -5.39 10.59 -3.62
C ASP A 183 -5.08 10.44 -2.12
N ALA A 184 -5.01 9.22 -1.58
CA ALA A 184 -4.68 8.98 -0.17
C ALA A 184 -3.28 9.51 0.21
N VAL A 185 -2.28 9.33 -0.65
CA VAL A 185 -0.92 9.89 -0.43
C VAL A 185 -0.93 11.41 -0.52
N LEU A 186 -1.79 11.99 -1.36
CA LEU A 186 -1.93 13.45 -1.50
C LEU A 186 -2.73 14.07 -0.36
N LEU A 187 -3.68 13.36 0.24
CA LEU A 187 -4.47 13.80 1.40
C LEU A 187 -3.68 13.76 2.72
N SER A 188 -2.65 12.92 2.81
CA SER A 188 -1.74 12.88 3.96
C SER A 188 -0.75 14.04 3.92
N THR A 189 -0.56 14.71 5.06
CA THR A 189 0.55 15.66 5.27
C THR A 189 1.80 14.97 5.79
N HIS A 190 1.70 13.71 6.23
CA HIS A 190 2.84 12.92 6.69
C HIS A 190 3.64 12.35 5.49
N PRO A 191 4.95 12.67 5.33
CA PRO A 191 5.76 12.21 4.19
C PRO A 191 5.91 10.68 4.14
N GLY A 192 5.86 10.04 5.30
CA GLY A 192 5.97 8.61 5.46
C GLY A 192 4.68 7.79 5.27
N PHE A 193 3.54 8.41 4.93
CA PHE A 193 2.34 7.66 4.54
C PHE A 193 2.52 7.13 3.12
N ARG A 194 2.43 5.81 2.95
CA ARG A 194 2.67 5.15 1.66
C ARG A 194 1.52 4.23 1.31
N ILE A 195 1.32 4.07 0.00
CA ILE A 195 0.44 3.05 -0.56
C ILE A 195 1.29 2.02 -1.31
N GLY A 196 0.89 0.77 -1.30
CA GLY A 196 1.59 -0.27 -2.05
C GLY A 196 0.67 -1.35 -2.59
N PHE A 197 1.12 -2.00 -3.65
CA PHE A 197 0.43 -3.11 -4.30
C PHE A 197 1.41 -4.24 -4.60
N ASN A 198 0.98 -5.47 -4.33
CA ASN A 198 1.68 -6.68 -4.75
C ASN A 198 0.81 -7.38 -5.80
N SER A 199 1.35 -7.68 -6.97
CA SER A 199 0.67 -8.58 -7.91
C SER A 199 0.68 -10.02 -7.38
N LEU A 200 -0.20 -10.85 -7.93
CA LEU A 200 0.00 -12.30 -7.87
C LEU A 200 1.40 -12.66 -8.41
N GLY A 201 2.07 -13.64 -7.80
CA GLY A 201 3.48 -13.96 -8.10
C GLY A 201 4.51 -12.98 -7.53
N ALA A 202 4.09 -11.86 -6.91
CA ALA A 202 4.96 -10.87 -6.27
C ALA A 202 4.67 -10.73 -4.76
N PHE A 203 4.37 -11.86 -4.09
CA PHE A 203 4.00 -11.95 -2.67
C PHE A 203 2.65 -11.31 -2.26
N ALA A 204 1.71 -11.13 -3.20
CA ALA A 204 0.31 -10.97 -2.82
C ALA A 204 -0.16 -12.20 -2.02
N SER A 205 -0.81 -11.96 -0.88
CA SER A 205 -1.25 -13.03 0.02
C SER A 205 -2.70 -13.48 -0.17
N VAL A 206 -3.50 -12.65 -0.82
CA VAL A 206 -4.94 -12.83 -1.06
C VAL A 206 -5.21 -12.45 -2.52
N ASN A 207 -5.90 -13.32 -3.25
CA ASN A 207 -6.41 -13.00 -4.58
C ASN A 207 -7.78 -12.29 -4.49
N HIS A 208 -7.76 -11.05 -4.06
CA HIS A 208 -8.91 -10.13 -4.09
C HIS A 208 -8.31 -8.72 -4.09
N LEU A 209 -8.60 -7.89 -5.09
CA LEU A 209 -7.98 -6.59 -5.29
C LEU A 209 -7.91 -5.76 -3.99
N HIS A 210 -6.69 -5.44 -3.57
CA HIS A 210 -6.41 -4.53 -2.47
C HIS A 210 -5.08 -3.83 -2.66
N LEU A 211 -4.99 -2.62 -2.12
CA LEU A 211 -3.73 -1.91 -1.90
C LEU A 211 -3.49 -1.81 -0.40
N HIS A 212 -2.23 -1.79 0.00
CA HIS A 212 -1.80 -1.54 1.37
C HIS A 212 -1.62 -0.05 1.60
N GLY A 213 -1.97 0.46 2.77
CA GLY A 213 -1.57 1.79 3.25
C GLY A 213 -0.99 1.70 4.66
N PHE A 214 0.04 2.47 4.97
CA PHE A 214 0.67 2.51 6.31
C PHE A 214 1.56 3.74 6.49
N TYR A 215 1.87 4.09 7.75
CA TYR A 215 2.79 5.18 8.11
C TYR A 215 4.11 4.60 8.57
N LEU A 216 5.21 4.90 7.89
CA LEU A 216 6.55 4.59 8.41
C LEU A 216 7.29 5.91 8.65
N ASN A 217 7.61 6.19 9.91
CA ASN A 217 8.26 7.46 10.31
C ASN A 217 9.79 7.44 10.09
N TRP A 218 10.20 6.98 8.90
CA TRP A 218 11.58 6.94 8.43
C TRP A 218 11.63 7.27 6.96
N GLU A 219 12.61 8.07 6.56
CA GLU A 219 12.91 8.34 5.15
C GLU A 219 13.44 7.07 4.47
N LEU A 220 12.98 6.81 3.24
CA LEU A 220 13.49 5.72 2.41
C LEU A 220 14.27 6.28 1.22
N LEU A 221 15.39 5.64 0.86
CA LEU A 221 16.25 6.05 -0.25
C LEU A 221 15.45 6.28 -1.56
N VAL A 222 14.43 5.46 -1.83
CA VAL A 222 13.65 5.53 -3.06
C VAL A 222 12.87 6.86 -3.24
N GLU A 223 12.68 7.61 -2.17
CA GLU A 223 12.03 8.92 -2.19
C GLU A 223 12.90 10.00 -2.84
N THR A 224 14.23 9.85 -2.79
CA THR A 224 15.20 10.85 -3.24
C THR A 224 16.18 10.32 -4.28
N ALA A 225 16.31 9.00 -4.41
CA ALA A 225 17.21 8.35 -5.35
C ALA A 225 17.06 8.92 -6.78
N PRO A 226 18.18 9.07 -7.50
CA PRO A 226 18.19 9.68 -8.81
C PRO A 226 17.44 8.85 -9.85
N CYS A 227 16.86 9.54 -10.82
CA CYS A 227 16.05 8.96 -11.87
C CYS A 227 16.52 9.44 -13.24
N VAL A 228 16.62 8.53 -14.21
CA VAL A 228 16.94 8.88 -15.59
C VAL A 228 15.65 8.93 -16.42
N PRO A 229 15.37 10.03 -17.14
CA PRO A 229 14.18 10.12 -17.99
C PRO A 229 14.17 9.04 -19.08
N LEU A 230 13.02 8.38 -19.27
CA LEU A 230 12.80 7.40 -20.34
C LEU A 230 11.79 7.89 -21.36
N LEU A 231 10.69 8.47 -20.88
CA LEU A 231 9.63 9.07 -21.70
C LEU A 231 8.98 10.23 -20.92
N PRO A 232 9.52 11.45 -21.02
CA PRO A 232 9.03 12.62 -20.26
C PRO A 232 7.55 12.93 -20.47
N GLU A 233 7.00 12.68 -21.66
CA GLU A 233 5.59 12.93 -22.00
C GLU A 233 4.60 12.06 -21.21
N ALA A 234 5.09 10.90 -20.77
CA ALA A 234 4.41 9.97 -19.88
C ALA A 234 4.88 10.07 -18.42
N SER A 235 5.75 11.04 -18.11
CA SER A 235 6.42 11.20 -16.82
C SER A 235 7.09 9.92 -16.35
N LEU A 236 7.65 9.13 -17.27
CA LEU A 236 8.29 7.84 -17.00
C LEU A 236 9.81 7.98 -16.93
N TYR A 237 10.38 7.44 -15.85
CA TYR A 237 11.79 7.45 -15.52
C TYR A 237 12.27 6.06 -15.09
N ARG A 238 13.59 5.85 -15.10
CA ARG A 238 14.26 4.70 -14.51
C ARG A 238 14.89 5.10 -13.17
N LEU A 239 14.56 4.38 -12.10
CA LEU A 239 15.21 4.52 -10.80
C LEU A 239 16.64 3.97 -10.86
N GLN A 240 17.61 4.73 -10.36
CA GLN A 240 19.03 4.36 -10.32
C GLN A 240 19.61 4.47 -8.92
N GLU A 241 20.83 3.96 -8.74
CA GLU A 241 21.59 4.03 -7.48
C GLU A 241 20.84 3.43 -6.27
N VAL A 242 20.03 2.41 -6.55
CA VAL A 242 19.27 1.64 -5.57
C VAL A 242 19.55 0.14 -5.75
N PRO A 243 19.39 -0.67 -4.70
CA PRO A 243 19.53 -2.13 -4.80
C PRO A 243 18.58 -2.79 -5.80
N ALA A 244 17.39 -2.20 -5.99
CA ALA A 244 16.36 -2.69 -6.90
C ALA A 244 15.96 -1.61 -7.92
N PRO A 245 16.55 -1.60 -9.13
CA PRO A 245 16.11 -0.73 -10.22
C PRO A 245 14.64 -0.97 -10.56
N GLY A 246 13.95 0.09 -10.92
CA GLY A 246 12.52 0.07 -11.25
C GLY A 246 12.13 1.21 -12.18
N PHE A 247 10.85 1.27 -12.49
CA PHE A 247 10.26 2.34 -13.28
C PHE A 247 9.54 3.32 -12.36
N VAL A 248 9.79 4.61 -12.53
CA VAL A 248 9.18 5.67 -11.71
C VAL A 248 8.28 6.52 -12.57
N PHE A 249 7.06 6.73 -12.10
CA PHE A 249 6.19 7.79 -12.57
C PHE A 249 6.14 8.90 -11.53
N TYR A 250 6.20 10.16 -11.97
CA TYR A 250 6.23 11.32 -11.08
C TYR A 250 5.15 12.35 -11.41
N SER A 251 4.58 12.98 -10.39
CA SER A 251 3.67 14.13 -10.51
C SER A 251 3.72 14.99 -9.25
N GLU A 252 3.49 16.29 -9.37
CA GLU A 252 3.30 17.21 -8.23
C GLU A 252 1.82 17.42 -7.89
N GLY A 253 0.98 16.44 -8.24
CA GLY A 253 -0.47 16.46 -8.04
C GLY A 253 -1.29 16.80 -9.29
N GLN A 254 -0.65 17.10 -10.42
CA GLN A 254 -1.35 17.43 -11.67
C GLN A 254 -1.50 16.20 -12.57
N GLN A 255 -2.53 16.23 -13.44
CA GLN A 255 -2.78 15.21 -14.47
C GLN A 255 -2.84 13.76 -13.93
N LEU A 256 -3.37 13.57 -12.72
CA LEU A 256 -3.39 12.28 -12.04
C LEU A 256 -4.15 11.21 -12.83
N GLU A 257 -5.20 11.56 -13.57
CA GLU A 257 -5.90 10.62 -14.46
C GLU A 257 -4.98 10.13 -15.58
N LYS A 258 -4.18 11.03 -16.17
CA LYS A 258 -3.25 10.67 -17.24
C LYS A 258 -2.16 9.75 -16.69
N LEU A 259 -1.60 10.09 -15.53
CA LEU A 259 -0.59 9.29 -14.84
C LEU A 259 -1.13 7.89 -14.50
N THR A 260 -2.35 7.83 -13.95
CA THR A 260 -3.05 6.58 -13.63
C THR A 260 -3.19 5.69 -14.86
N ARG A 261 -3.60 6.24 -16.00
CA ARG A 261 -3.72 5.47 -17.25
C ARG A 261 -2.38 4.86 -17.68
N TYR A 262 -1.30 5.63 -17.66
CA TYR A 262 0.02 5.11 -18.03
C TYR A 262 0.51 4.01 -17.11
N VAL A 263 0.38 4.18 -15.79
CA VAL A 263 0.77 3.16 -14.82
C VAL A 263 -0.04 1.89 -15.01
N VAL A 264 -1.37 1.99 -15.20
CA VAL A 264 -2.23 0.82 -15.44
C VAL A 264 -1.87 0.13 -16.75
N GLN A 265 -1.62 0.87 -17.84
CA GLN A 265 -1.16 0.29 -19.10
C GLN A 265 0.12 -0.52 -18.92
N VAL A 266 1.07 0.00 -18.13
CA VAL A 266 2.29 -0.74 -17.77
C VAL A 266 1.95 -1.99 -16.96
N THR A 267 1.17 -1.90 -15.89
CA THR A 267 0.86 -3.08 -15.06
C THR A 267 0.06 -4.14 -15.82
N ASP A 268 -0.87 -3.74 -16.70
CA ASP A 268 -1.63 -4.64 -17.57
C ASP A 268 -0.72 -5.35 -18.57
N TYR A 269 0.25 -4.63 -19.14
CA TYR A 269 1.28 -5.23 -19.99
C TYR A 269 2.10 -6.27 -19.21
N LEU A 270 2.51 -5.97 -17.98
CA LEU A 270 3.25 -6.90 -17.12
C LEU A 270 2.42 -8.15 -16.82
N VAL A 271 1.15 -8.01 -16.46
CA VAL A 271 0.24 -9.15 -16.25
C VAL A 271 0.12 -9.99 -17.52
N LYS A 272 -0.11 -9.37 -18.68
CA LYS A 272 -0.23 -10.06 -19.98
C LYS A 272 1.04 -10.81 -20.37
N LYS A 273 2.21 -10.34 -19.93
CA LYS A 273 3.51 -10.98 -20.15
C LYS A 273 3.90 -11.96 -19.03
N GLU A 274 3.03 -12.22 -18.07
CA GLU A 274 3.30 -13.04 -16.88
C GLU A 274 4.53 -12.54 -16.09
N ILE A 275 4.73 -11.22 -16.04
CA ILE A 275 5.80 -10.56 -15.26
C ILE A 275 5.21 -10.07 -13.94
N ALA A 276 5.60 -10.74 -12.85
CA ALA A 276 5.20 -10.36 -11.51
C ALA A 276 5.76 -8.98 -11.18
N HIS A 277 5.02 -8.19 -10.39
CA HIS A 277 5.43 -6.83 -10.07
C HIS A 277 4.92 -6.34 -8.71
N ASN A 278 5.70 -5.45 -8.12
CA ASN A 278 5.30 -4.67 -6.96
C ASN A 278 5.16 -3.21 -7.38
N LEU A 279 4.24 -2.49 -6.74
CA LEU A 279 4.07 -1.04 -6.91
C LEU A 279 4.09 -0.36 -5.55
N PHE A 280 4.71 0.82 -5.48
CA PHE A 280 4.82 1.61 -4.27
C PHE A 280 4.63 3.09 -4.58
N ILE A 281 3.78 3.75 -3.81
CA ILE A 281 3.40 5.16 -3.95
C ILE A 281 3.86 5.86 -2.68
N THR A 282 4.70 6.87 -2.85
CA THR A 282 5.24 7.66 -1.74
C THR A 282 5.34 9.11 -2.15
N ARG A 283 5.32 10.00 -1.16
CA ARG A 283 5.84 11.36 -1.34
C ARG A 283 7.33 11.27 -1.66
N GLY A 284 7.81 12.10 -2.59
CA GLY A 284 9.15 11.99 -3.14
C GLY A 284 9.69 13.30 -3.70
N ALA A 285 11.01 13.41 -3.80
CA ALA A 285 11.69 14.50 -4.49
C ALA A 285 11.49 14.39 -6.00
N ARG A 286 11.69 15.51 -6.71
CA ARG A 286 11.70 15.52 -8.18
C ARG A 286 12.74 14.51 -8.72
N PRO A 287 12.45 13.80 -9.83
CA PRO A 287 13.41 12.91 -10.49
C PRO A 287 14.75 13.58 -10.83
N GLU A 288 14.72 14.87 -11.18
CA GLU A 288 15.86 15.69 -11.62
C GLU A 288 16.41 16.63 -10.51
N GLY A 289 15.70 16.73 -9.39
CA GLY A 289 15.96 17.71 -8.33
C GLY A 289 17.08 17.27 -7.37
N PRO A 290 17.65 18.21 -6.58
CA PRO A 290 18.90 17.98 -5.90
C PRO A 290 18.80 16.79 -4.94
N ILE A 291 19.81 15.94 -5.05
CA ILE A 291 20.10 14.87 -4.10
C ILE A 291 20.18 15.53 -2.70
N HIS A 292 19.53 14.95 -1.70
CA HIS A 292 19.46 15.45 -0.31
C HIS A 292 18.46 16.59 -0.01
N SER A 293 17.44 16.82 -0.84
CA SER A 293 16.32 17.68 -0.43
C SER A 293 15.46 16.98 0.62
N GLU A 294 15.15 17.68 1.72
CA GLU A 294 14.14 17.27 2.71
C GLU A 294 12.71 17.35 2.15
N ALA A 295 12.48 18.23 1.17
CA ALA A 295 11.17 18.45 0.59
C ALA A 295 10.68 17.24 -0.22
N ARG A 296 9.37 17.01 -0.19
CA ARG A 296 8.66 15.96 -0.92
C ARG A 296 7.50 16.56 -1.72
N PRO A 297 7.80 17.41 -2.72
CA PRO A 297 6.79 18.20 -3.42
C PRO A 297 5.84 17.36 -4.27
N GLY A 298 6.22 16.13 -4.65
CA GLY A 298 5.42 15.28 -5.52
C GLY A 298 5.25 13.87 -5.00
N ILE A 299 4.60 13.05 -5.83
CA ILE A 299 4.42 11.62 -5.63
C ILE A 299 5.33 10.86 -6.60
N ARG A 300 5.99 9.83 -6.09
CA ARG A 300 6.70 8.81 -6.87
C ARG A 300 5.88 7.53 -6.84
N ILE A 301 5.51 7.04 -8.02
CA ILE A 301 4.90 5.72 -8.22
C ILE A 301 5.99 4.83 -8.79
N ILE A 302 6.48 3.91 -7.99
CA ILE A 302 7.59 3.03 -8.36
C ILE A 302 7.01 1.65 -8.70
N VAL A 303 7.36 1.13 -9.86
CA VAL A 303 6.98 -0.20 -10.35
C VAL A 303 8.23 -1.06 -10.48
N TRP A 304 8.26 -2.17 -9.76
CA TRP A 304 9.33 -3.16 -9.82
C TRP A 304 8.85 -4.44 -10.49
N PRO A 305 9.11 -4.62 -11.79
CA PRO A 305 8.96 -5.91 -12.43
C PRO A 305 10.06 -6.85 -11.95
N ARG A 306 9.69 -8.11 -11.73
CA ARG A 306 10.51 -9.06 -10.99
C ARG A 306 10.21 -10.49 -11.41
N ARG A 307 11.05 -11.41 -10.96
CA ARG A 307 10.83 -12.85 -11.12
C ARG A 307 9.60 -13.27 -10.32
N ALA A 308 8.70 -13.98 -10.99
CA ALA A 308 7.52 -14.54 -10.35
C ALA A 308 7.90 -15.60 -9.32
N CYS A 309 7.22 -15.57 -8.19
CA CYS A 309 7.38 -16.49 -7.09
C CYS A 309 6.06 -17.21 -6.87
N PHE A 310 6.04 -18.52 -7.16
CA PHE A 310 4.90 -19.38 -6.93
C PHE A 310 5.24 -20.43 -5.87
N GLY A 311 4.23 -20.84 -5.12
CA GLY A 311 4.38 -21.78 -4.00
C GLY A 311 4.94 -21.15 -2.72
N ALA A 312 5.09 -21.98 -1.68
CA ALA A 312 5.56 -21.59 -0.36
C ALA A 312 7.09 -21.68 -0.30
N LYS A 313 7.79 -20.60 -0.66
CA LYS A 313 9.22 -20.47 -0.35
C LYS A 313 9.40 -19.35 0.66
N GLU A 314 9.70 -19.72 1.90
CA GLU A 314 10.07 -18.82 3.00
C GLU A 314 11.43 -19.29 3.55
N GLU A 315 12.53 -18.97 2.85
CA GLU A 315 13.90 -19.34 3.29
C GLU A 315 14.79 -18.12 3.51
N SER A 316 14.23 -16.92 3.58
CA SER A 316 14.97 -15.67 3.82
C SER A 316 14.45 -14.94 5.06
N ALA A 317 15.32 -14.09 5.64
CA ALA A 317 15.03 -13.22 6.78
C ALA A 317 13.73 -12.40 6.65
N PHE A 318 13.36 -12.08 5.40
CA PHE A 318 12.13 -11.39 5.02
C PHE A 318 11.64 -11.87 3.64
N ASN A 319 10.37 -11.63 3.34
CA ASN A 319 9.79 -11.88 2.02
C ASN A 319 9.93 -10.62 1.18
N VAL A 320 10.58 -10.67 0.01
CA VAL A 320 10.85 -9.47 -0.82
C VAL A 320 9.58 -9.02 -1.56
N ALA A 321 8.68 -8.33 -0.87
CA ALA A 321 7.48 -7.71 -1.42
C ALA A 321 7.73 -6.20 -1.65
N LEU A 322 6.67 -5.39 -1.65
CA LEU A 322 6.78 -3.94 -1.88
C LEU A 322 7.62 -3.19 -0.84
N CYS A 323 7.55 -3.56 0.45
CA CYS A 323 8.22 -2.81 1.52
C CYS A 323 9.73 -2.98 1.40
N GLU A 324 10.15 -4.21 1.15
CA GLU A 324 11.55 -4.60 1.12
C GLU A 324 12.26 -4.03 -0.10
N LEU A 325 11.55 -3.98 -1.24
CA LEU A 325 12.04 -3.27 -2.44
C LEU A 325 12.16 -1.75 -2.21
N ALA A 326 11.30 -1.17 -1.37
CA ALA A 326 11.35 0.26 -1.04
C ALA A 326 12.40 0.62 0.03
N GLY A 327 12.96 -0.37 0.74
CA GLY A 327 13.96 -0.15 1.78
C GLY A 327 13.49 -0.38 3.22
N HIS A 328 12.23 -0.81 3.41
CA HIS A 328 11.67 -1.18 4.71
C HIS A 328 11.67 -2.72 4.85
N LEU A 329 12.41 -3.25 5.82
CA LEU A 329 12.64 -4.69 6.03
C LEU A 329 11.92 -5.20 7.30
N PRO A 330 10.74 -5.82 7.18
CA PRO A 330 10.03 -6.43 8.28
C PRO A 330 10.61 -7.82 8.57
N ILE A 331 11.35 -7.94 9.65
CA ILE A 331 12.08 -9.14 10.04
C ILE A 331 11.26 -9.98 11.01
N LYS A 332 11.20 -11.30 10.77
CA LYS A 332 10.33 -12.21 11.53
C LYS A 332 11.02 -12.87 12.72
N THR A 333 12.34 -12.88 12.79
CA THR A 333 13.09 -13.56 13.86
C THR A 333 14.12 -12.63 14.49
N ALA A 334 14.38 -12.80 15.78
CA ALA A 334 15.39 -12.03 16.49
C ALA A 334 16.81 -12.29 15.97
N GLN A 335 17.09 -13.52 15.51
CA GLN A 335 18.39 -13.89 14.96
C GLN A 335 18.66 -13.17 13.64
N ASP A 336 17.72 -13.26 12.68
CA ASP A 336 17.81 -12.54 11.42
C ASP A 336 17.89 -11.03 11.65
N PHE A 337 17.11 -10.52 12.61
CA PHE A 337 17.14 -9.10 12.96
C PHE A 337 18.46 -8.68 13.60
N LYS A 338 19.21 -9.57 14.24
CA LYS A 338 20.52 -9.23 14.78
C LYS A 338 21.61 -9.29 13.69
N ASP A 339 21.58 -10.34 12.89
CA ASP A 339 22.68 -10.71 11.99
C ASP A 339 22.59 -10.05 10.61
N LEU A 340 21.40 -9.61 10.19
CA LEU A 340 21.22 -9.04 8.86
C LEU A 340 22.10 -7.78 8.68
N THR A 341 22.86 -7.77 7.59
CA THR A 341 23.69 -6.64 7.15
C THR A 341 23.08 -6.03 5.89
N GLU A 342 23.42 -4.78 5.57
CA GLU A 342 22.98 -4.15 4.33
C GLU A 342 23.38 -4.99 3.09
N ALA A 343 24.62 -5.48 3.03
CA ALA A 343 25.08 -6.34 1.95
C ALA A 343 24.21 -7.60 1.79
N SER A 344 23.93 -8.31 2.89
CA SER A 344 23.06 -9.50 2.84
C SER A 344 21.62 -9.18 2.45
N ALA A 345 21.09 -8.01 2.85
CA ALA A 345 19.76 -7.57 2.46
C ALA A 345 19.69 -7.29 0.95
N ILE A 346 20.71 -6.64 0.40
CA ILE A 346 20.86 -6.40 -1.05
C ILE A 346 20.87 -7.72 -1.81
N GLU A 347 21.67 -8.70 -1.37
CA GLU A 347 21.74 -10.02 -2.00
C GLU A 347 20.38 -10.74 -1.97
N ILE A 348 19.63 -10.66 -0.86
CA ILE A 348 18.28 -11.24 -0.76
C ILE A 348 17.34 -10.57 -1.77
N ILE A 349 17.35 -9.24 -1.86
CA ILE A 349 16.49 -8.47 -2.78
C ILE A 349 16.82 -8.81 -4.24
N GLN A 350 18.10 -8.83 -4.60
CA GLN A 350 18.55 -9.02 -5.97
C GLN A 350 18.17 -10.40 -6.55
N LYS A 351 18.01 -11.43 -5.71
CA LYS A 351 17.54 -12.77 -6.15
C LYS A 351 16.19 -12.75 -6.87
N TYR A 352 15.35 -11.75 -6.55
CA TYR A 352 14.00 -11.63 -7.08
C TYR A 352 13.91 -10.70 -8.29
N LEU A 353 14.96 -9.93 -8.60
CA LEU A 353 14.94 -8.99 -9.72
C LEU A 353 15.05 -9.72 -11.07
N LEU A 354 14.59 -9.05 -12.12
CA LEU A 354 14.88 -9.49 -13.49
C LEU A 354 16.39 -9.35 -13.76
N SER A 355 16.92 -10.18 -14.66
CA SER A 355 18.28 -9.97 -15.16
C SER A 355 18.39 -8.64 -15.93
N ASP A 356 19.58 -8.05 -16.00
CA ASP A 356 19.81 -6.77 -16.70
C ASP A 356 19.29 -6.80 -18.14
N GLY A 357 19.52 -7.90 -18.87
CA GLY A 357 19.04 -8.06 -20.24
C GLY A 357 17.51 -8.16 -20.34
N GLN A 358 16.83 -8.77 -19.36
CA GLN A 358 15.37 -8.78 -19.29
C GLN A 358 14.82 -7.40 -18.94
N PHE A 359 15.42 -6.70 -17.97
CA PHE A 359 15.02 -5.36 -17.57
C PHE A 359 15.20 -4.35 -18.71
N ALA A 360 16.33 -4.39 -19.42
CA ALA A 360 16.60 -3.51 -20.55
C ALA A 360 15.62 -3.72 -21.72
N ARG A 361 15.29 -4.98 -22.05
CA ARG A 361 14.26 -5.28 -23.06
C ARG A 361 12.90 -4.76 -22.64
N LEU A 362 12.50 -5.03 -21.39
CA LEU A 362 11.23 -4.54 -20.85
C LEU A 362 11.18 -3.01 -20.86
N GLN A 363 12.26 -2.33 -20.51
CA GLN A 363 12.35 -0.87 -20.60
C GLN A 363 12.03 -0.38 -22.02
N SER A 364 12.64 -0.98 -23.05
CA SER A 364 12.34 -0.64 -24.45
C SER A 364 10.87 -0.91 -24.80
N ASP A 365 10.35 -2.06 -24.39
CA ASP A 365 8.95 -2.44 -24.63
C ASP A 365 7.95 -1.45 -23.99
N LEU A 366 8.21 -1.00 -22.75
CA LEU A 366 7.36 -0.04 -22.05
C LEU A 366 7.41 1.34 -22.70
N VAL A 367 8.58 1.80 -23.14
CA VAL A 367 8.70 3.07 -23.87
C VAL A 367 7.91 3.01 -25.18
N SER A 368 8.01 1.91 -25.93
CA SER A 368 7.22 1.70 -27.15
C SER A 368 5.72 1.65 -26.85
N LEU A 369 5.31 0.91 -25.81
CA LEU A 369 3.90 0.78 -25.38
C LEU A 369 3.26 2.14 -25.10
N LEU A 370 3.97 3.03 -24.41
CA LEU A 370 3.41 4.32 -23.98
C LEU A 370 3.49 5.42 -25.04
N LYS A 371 4.28 5.24 -26.11
CA LYS A 371 4.31 6.14 -27.27
C LYS A 371 3.11 5.93 -28.21
N GLY A 372 2.53 4.72 -28.21
CA GLY A 372 1.49 4.30 -29.15
C GLY A 372 2.05 3.48 -30.30
#